data_AF-A0A976FMF8-F1
#
_entry.id   AF-A0A976FMF8-F1
#
_cell.length_a   1.000
_cell.length_b   1.000
_cell.length_c   1.000
_cell.angle_alpha   90.00
_cell.angle_beta   90.00
_cell.angle_gamma   90.00
#
_symmetry.space_group_name_H-M   'P 1'
#
loop_
_entity.id
_entity.type
_entity.pdbx_description
1 polymer ?
#
loop_
_entity_poly.entity_id
_entity_poly.type
_entity_poly.pdbx_seq_one_letter_code
_entity_poly.pdbx_strand_id
1 'polypeptide(L)'
;MQPNGEPLRITKKGTPTLHATARGVEMTIEIKVVYFPKDVNHILTSYGVLNKKGYKIDEVEGQRVIARKDGGVIAFDVDLQNNVLVVHASVV
;
A
#
# COMPACT_ATOMS: atom_id res chain seq x y z
N MET A 1 -3.56 -10.80 13.36
CA MET A 1 -3.33 -12.19 13.81
C MET A 1 -2.94 -13.02 12.62
N GLN A 2 -2.03 -13.96 12.79
CA GLN A 2 -1.67 -14.94 11.78
C GLN A 2 -2.84 -15.92 11.54
N PRO A 3 -2.85 -16.69 10.44
CA PRO A 3 -3.89 -17.68 10.16
C PRO A 3 -4.07 -18.75 11.26
N ASN A 4 -3.02 -18.97 12.07
CA ASN A 4 -3.01 -19.86 13.23
C ASN A 4 -3.53 -19.21 14.53
N GLY A 5 -4.02 -17.96 14.48
CA GLY A 5 -4.51 -17.23 15.65
C GLY A 5 -3.42 -16.50 16.44
N GLU A 6 -2.14 -16.67 16.12
CA GLU A 6 -1.06 -16.00 16.86
C GLU A 6 -1.02 -14.49 16.58
N PRO A 7 -0.60 -13.68 17.56
CA PRO A 7 -0.33 -12.26 17.33
C PRO A 7 0.73 -12.09 16.24
N LEU A 8 0.40 -11.29 15.23
CA LEU A 8 1.36 -10.90 14.21
C LEU A 8 2.45 -10.07 14.90
N ARG A 9 3.66 -10.62 15.03
CA ARG A 9 4.83 -9.91 15.56
C ARG A 9 5.24 -8.83 14.57
N ILE A 10 4.62 -7.67 14.74
CA ILE A 10 4.83 -6.49 13.91
C ILE A 10 5.86 -5.61 14.60
N THR A 11 6.96 -5.31 13.92
CA THR A 11 7.93 -4.32 14.39
C THR A 11 7.77 -3.05 13.54
N LYS A 12 7.58 -1.90 14.18
CA LYS A 12 7.54 -0.61 13.47
C LYS A 12 8.94 -0.32 12.94
N LYS A 13 9.12 -0.34 11.62
CA LYS A 13 10.44 -0.18 10.98
C LYS A 13 10.73 1.25 10.49
N GLY A 14 10.17 2.26 11.17
CA GLY A 14 10.32 3.66 10.77
C GLY A 14 9.43 4.04 9.59
N THR A 15 9.90 4.99 8.78
CA THR A 15 9.21 5.50 7.59
C THR A 15 9.93 5.00 6.34
N PRO A 16 9.52 3.86 5.75
CA PRO A 16 10.16 3.39 4.53
C PRO A 16 9.80 4.28 3.34
N THR A 17 10.76 4.35 2.42
CA THR A 17 10.58 4.88 1.08
C THR A 17 10.30 3.72 0.14
N LEU A 18 9.18 3.78 -0.58
CA LEU A 18 8.80 2.76 -1.56
C LEU A 18 9.04 3.27 -2.97
N HIS A 19 9.59 2.43 -3.83
CA HIS A 19 9.54 2.59 -5.29
C HIS A 19 8.34 1.79 -5.78
N ALA A 20 7.34 2.47 -6.32
CA ALA A 20 6.11 1.88 -6.83
C ALA A 20 5.75 2.47 -8.18
N THR A 21 4.73 1.95 -8.83
CA THR A 21 4.23 2.48 -10.09
C THR A 21 2.90 3.19 -9.87
N ALA A 22 2.68 4.32 -10.56
CA ALA A 22 1.34 4.86 -10.76
C ALA A 22 1.16 5.36 -12.19
N ARG A 23 0.07 4.93 -12.83
CA ARG A 23 -0.17 5.03 -14.28
C ARG A 23 1.00 4.53 -15.13
N GLY A 24 1.64 3.43 -14.71
CA GLY A 24 2.78 2.88 -15.44
C GLY A 24 4.10 3.65 -15.26
N VAL A 25 4.13 4.72 -14.45
CA VAL A 25 5.34 5.51 -14.17
C VAL A 25 5.87 5.16 -12.78
N GLU A 26 7.16 4.81 -12.71
CA GLU A 26 7.84 4.60 -11.43
C GLU A 26 7.90 5.89 -10.60
N MET A 27 7.61 5.79 -9.31
CA MET A 27 7.64 6.88 -8.38
C MET A 27 8.07 6.45 -6.99
N THR A 28 8.66 7.41 -6.28
CA THR A 28 9.15 7.24 -4.92
C THR A 28 8.15 7.81 -3.92
N ILE A 29 7.67 6.99 -2.99
CA ILE A 29 6.62 7.38 -2.02
C ILE A 29 7.06 7.08 -0.60
N GLU A 30 6.98 8.09 0.25
CA GLU A 30 7.23 7.97 1.68
C GLU A 30 5.94 7.52 2.41
N ILE A 31 5.93 6.31 2.97
CA ILE A 31 4.78 5.85 3.78
C ILE A 31 5.12 5.93 5.26
N LYS A 32 4.63 6.98 5.94
CA LYS A 32 4.91 7.27 7.37
C LYS A 32 4.46 6.23 8.40
N VAL A 33 3.71 5.19 8.01
CA VAL A 33 3.35 4.09 8.92
C VAL A 33 3.23 2.82 8.12
N VAL A 34 4.30 2.03 8.11
CA VAL A 34 4.33 0.68 7.56
C VAL A 34 4.67 -0.30 8.67
N TYR A 35 3.86 -1.35 8.75
CA TYR A 35 4.06 -2.45 9.66
C TYR A 35 4.71 -3.60 8.89
N PHE A 36 6.00 -3.83 9.14
CA PHE A 36 6.70 -4.99 8.62
C PHE A 36 6.73 -6.06 9.71
N PRO A 37 6.10 -7.22 9.51
CA PRO A 37 6.51 -8.43 10.19
C PRO A 37 7.92 -8.79 9.70
N LYS A 38 8.78 -9.29 10.61
CA LYS A 38 10.20 -9.55 10.34
C LYS A 38 10.46 -10.53 9.17
N ASP A 39 9.43 -11.29 8.79
CA ASP A 39 9.52 -12.42 7.84
C ASP A 39 8.48 -12.34 6.71
N VAL A 40 7.95 -11.15 6.39
CA VAL A 40 6.91 -11.02 5.35
C VAL A 40 7.42 -10.13 4.21
N ASN A 41 7.50 -10.71 3.02
CA ASN A 41 7.88 -10.05 1.75
C ASN A 41 6.86 -9.00 1.28
N HIS A 42 5.77 -8.81 2.03
CA HIS A 42 4.65 -7.94 1.71
C HIS A 42 4.35 -7.01 2.87
N ILE A 43 4.19 -5.73 2.54
CA ILE A 43 3.72 -4.72 3.48
C ILE A 43 2.20 -4.82 3.57
N LEU A 44 1.68 -5.11 4.77
CA LEU A 44 0.25 -5.02 5.00
C LEU A 44 -0.10 -3.66 5.61
N THR A 45 -0.89 -2.87 4.90
CA THR A 45 -1.47 -1.62 5.40
C THR A 45 -2.98 -1.69 5.29
N SER A 46 -3.69 -1.33 6.37
CA SER A 46 -5.14 -1.27 6.36
C SER A 46 -5.62 -0.14 5.43
N TYR A 47 -6.57 -0.45 4.54
CA TYR A 47 -7.25 0.56 3.73
C TYR A 47 -7.87 1.67 4.58
N GLY A 48 -8.41 1.35 5.76
CA GLY A 48 -8.97 2.35 6.67
C GLY A 48 -7.95 3.43 7.10
N VAL A 49 -6.66 3.07 7.21
CA VAL A 49 -5.58 4.02 7.50
C VAL A 49 -5.31 4.91 6.30
N LEU A 50 -5.26 4.35 5.08
CA LEU A 50 -5.12 5.12 3.85
C LEU A 50 -6.29 6.08 3.64
N ASN A 51 -7.52 5.59 3.88
CA ASN A 51 -8.75 6.35 3.79
C ASN A 51 -8.77 7.57 4.72
N LYS A 52 -8.32 7.39 5.98
CA LYS A 52 -8.14 8.48 6.95
C LYS A 52 -7.05 9.47 6.56
N LYS A 53 -6.02 9.01 5.84
CA LYS A 53 -4.94 9.86 5.30
C LYS A 53 -5.33 10.58 4.00
N GLY A 54 -6.59 10.47 3.56
CA GLY A 54 -7.08 11.18 2.38
C GLY A 54 -6.89 10.42 1.07
N TYR A 55 -6.66 9.11 1.10
CA TYR A 55 -6.63 8.27 -0.09
C TYR A 55 -7.95 7.54 -0.32
N LYS A 56 -8.24 7.18 -1.56
CA LYS A 56 -9.38 6.35 -1.95
C LYS A 56 -8.96 5.33 -3.00
N ILE A 57 -9.70 4.24 -3.09
CA ILE A 57 -9.66 3.36 -4.27
C ILE A 57 -10.43 4.07 -5.38
N ASP A 58 -9.88 4.09 -6.57
CA ASP A 58 -10.50 4.64 -7.77
C ASP A 58 -10.19 3.77 -8.99
N GLU A 59 -10.84 4.07 -10.11
CA GLU A 59 -10.57 3.45 -11.41
C GLU A 59 -10.31 4.52 -12.46
N VAL A 60 -9.18 4.42 -13.15
CA VAL A 60 -8.76 5.37 -14.19
C VAL A 60 -8.39 4.57 -15.42
N GLU A 61 -9.07 4.83 -16.54
CA GLU A 61 -8.80 4.15 -17.83
C GLU A 61 -8.84 2.61 -17.74
N GLY A 62 -9.69 2.07 -16.85
CA GLY A 62 -9.81 0.63 -16.58
C GLY A 62 -8.76 0.04 -15.64
N GLN A 63 -7.79 0.85 -15.18
CA GLN A 63 -6.81 0.46 -14.16
C GLN A 63 -7.30 0.89 -12.77
N ARG A 64 -7.31 -0.05 -11.82
CA ARG A 64 -7.55 0.27 -10.40
C ARG A 64 -6.34 0.96 -9.82
N VAL A 65 -6.60 1.99 -9.02
CA VAL A 65 -5.57 2.81 -8.41
C VAL A 65 -5.92 3.19 -6.97
N ILE A 66 -4.90 3.54 -6.20
CA ILE A 66 -5.07 4.38 -5.00
C ILE A 66 -4.79 5.83 -5.43
N ALA A 67 -5.79 6.69 -5.27
CA ALA A 67 -5.70 8.11 -5.59
C ALA A 67 -5.94 8.97 -4.34
N ARG A 68 -5.45 10.21 -4.34
CA ARG A 68 -5.86 11.19 -3.32
C ARG A 68 -7.31 11.61 -3.53
N LYS A 69 -8.02 11.83 -2.43
CA LYS A 69 -9.43 12.28 -2.42
C LYS A 69 -9.63 13.71 -2.89
N ASP A 70 -8.59 14.54 -2.82
CA ASP A 70 -8.61 15.93 -3.28
C ASP A 70 -8.61 16.06 -4.82
N GLY A 71 -8.70 14.93 -5.55
CA GLY A 71 -8.65 14.89 -7.01
C GLY A 71 -7.23 15.05 -7.56
N GLY A 72 -6.20 15.01 -6.70
CA GLY A 72 -4.81 15.14 -7.07
C GLY A 72 -4.18 13.85 -7.60
N VAL A 73 -2.93 13.62 -7.19
CA VAL A 73 -2.02 12.59 -7.74
C VAL A 73 -2.49 11.17 -7.43
N ILE A 74 -2.36 10.29 -8.43
CA ILE A 74 -2.48 8.84 -8.26
C ILE A 74 -1.22 8.35 -7.56
N ALA A 75 -1.41 7.69 -6.42
CA ALA A 75 -0.32 7.23 -5.58
C ALA A 75 0.14 5.82 -5.97
N PHE A 76 -0.76 4.91 -6.34
CA PHE A 76 -0.39 3.54 -6.66
C PHE A 76 -1.28 2.96 -7.75
N ASP A 77 -0.68 2.22 -8.67
CA ASP A 77 -1.38 1.19 -9.44
C ASP A 77 -1.68 0.00 -8.52
N VAL A 78 -2.87 -0.57 -8.67
CA VAL A 78 -3.39 -1.58 -7.76
C VAL A 78 -3.94 -2.77 -8.52
N ASP A 79 -3.41 -3.93 -8.19
CA ASP A 79 -3.93 -5.21 -8.62
C ASP A 79 -4.87 -5.81 -7.58
N LEU A 80 -5.68 -6.78 -8.02
CA LEU A 80 -6.48 -7.60 -7.13
C LEU A 80 -6.01 -9.04 -7.23
N GLN A 81 -5.52 -9.57 -6.12
CA GLN A 81 -5.12 -10.97 -6.01
C GLN A 81 -5.87 -11.61 -4.84
N ASN A 82 -6.64 -12.67 -5.09
CA ASN A 82 -7.42 -13.36 -4.05
C ASN A 82 -8.29 -12.41 -3.19
N ASN A 83 -8.94 -11.43 -3.84
CA ASN A 83 -9.74 -10.37 -3.20
C ASN A 83 -8.95 -9.41 -2.28
N VAL A 84 -7.63 -9.37 -2.41
CA VAL A 84 -6.74 -8.43 -1.71
C VAL A 84 -6.17 -7.44 -2.72
N LEU A 85 -6.16 -6.15 -2.36
CA LEU A 85 -5.52 -5.11 -3.15
C LEU A 85 -4.00 -5.17 -2.96
N VAL A 86 -3.28 -5.30 -4.07
CA VAL A 86 -1.82 -5.47 -4.10
C VAL A 86 -1.19 -4.31 -4.85
N VAL A 87 -0.20 -3.69 -4.22
CA VAL A 87 0.69 -2.71 -4.85
C VAL A 87 2.02 -3.40 -5.07
N HIS A 88 2.49 -3.39 -6.32
CA HIS A 88 3.84 -3.83 -6.65
C HIS A 88 4.82 -2.69 -6.35
N ALA A 89 5.60 -2.87 -5.28
CA ALA A 89 6.58 -1.89 -4.84
C ALA A 89 7.82 -2.56 -4.24
N SER A 90 8.98 -1.91 -4.37
CA SER A 90 10.22 -2.27 -3.70
C SER A 90 10.54 -1.27 -2.58
N VAL A 91 11.15 -1.75 -1.50
CA VAL A 91 11.65 -0.89 -0.42
C VAL A 91 13.07 -0.48 -0.76
N VAL A 92 13.40 0.81 -0.60
CA VAL A 92 14.76 1.34 -0.71
C VAL A 92 15.45 1.34 0.65
#